data_AF-X0ZWL9-F1
#
_entry.id   AF-X0ZWL9-F1
#
_cell.length_a   1.000
_cell.length_b   1.000
_cell.length_c   1.000
_cell.angle_alpha   90.00
_cell.angle_beta   90.00
_cell.angle_gamma   90.00
#
_symmetry.space_group_name_H-M   'P 1'
#
loop_
_entity.id
_entity.type
_entity.pdbx_description
1 polymer ?
#
loop_
_entity_poly.entity_id
_entity_poly.type
_entity_poly.pdbx_seq_one_letter_code
_entity_poly.pdbx_strand_id
1 'polypeptide(L)' 'MLCATVCPSECIFIEAEEDPDPEIQKYPAKFIIDINRCCFCGFCVEACPEDALRMDTDEIELADYNRDNFVYTLEKLLG' A
#
# COMPACT_ATOMS: atom_id res chain seq x y z
N MET A 1 -10.51 1.23 -2.37
CA MET A 1 -9.66 2.08 -3.23
C MET A 1 -9.40 3.49 -2.65
N LEU A 2 -9.75 3.76 -1.38
CA LEU A 2 -9.64 5.12 -0.80
C LEU A 2 -8.18 5.59 -0.65
N CYS A 3 -7.27 4.70 -0.25
CA CYS A 3 -5.85 5.03 -0.05
C CYS A 3 -5.15 5.53 -1.33
N ALA A 4 -5.45 4.95 -2.50
CA ALA A 4 -4.91 5.44 -3.77
C ALA A 4 -5.48 6.80 -4.16
N THR A 5 -6.77 7.04 -3.92
CA THR A 5 -7.44 8.31 -4.24
C THR A 5 -7.01 9.46 -3.33
N VAL A 6 -6.74 9.19 -2.05
CA VAL A 6 -6.33 10.22 -1.08
C VAL A 6 -4.83 10.54 -1.17
N CYS A 7 -4.04 9.68 -1.82
CA CYS A 7 -2.60 9.82 -1.87
C CYS A 7 -2.19 11.09 -2.64
N PRO A 8 -1.58 12.10 -1.99
CA PRO A 8 -1.25 13.36 -2.65
C PRO A 8 -0.09 13.25 -3.64
N SER A 9 0.74 12.20 -3.53
CA SER A 9 1.86 11.95 -4.44
C SER A 9 1.55 10.91 -5.52
N GLU A 10 0.33 10.36 -5.52
CA GLU A 10 -0.14 9.33 -6.46
C GLU A 10 0.83 8.14 -6.56
N CYS A 11 1.34 7.68 -5.42
CA CYS A 11 2.33 6.60 -5.35
C CYS A 11 1.74 5.20 -5.12
N ILE A 12 0.42 5.08 -4.96
CA ILE A 12 -0.27 3.81 -4.67
C ILE A 12 -1.03 3.34 -5.90
N PHE A 13 -0.78 2.10 -6.32
CA PHE A 13 -1.51 1.42 -7.39
C PHE A 13 -2.25 0.20 -6.83
N ILE A 14 -3.51 0.04 -7.24
CA ILE A 14 -4.38 -1.04 -6.78
C ILE A 14 -5.12 -1.64 -7.97
N GLU A 15 -5.05 -2.96 -8.11
CA GLU A 15 -5.88 -3.75 -9.01
C GLU A 15 -6.73 -4.68 -8.15
N ALA A 16 -8.05 -4.62 -8.29
CA ALA A 16 -8.99 -5.44 -7.52
C ALA A 16 -9.53 -6.59 -8.38
N GLU A 17 -9.71 -7.76 -7.77
CA GLU A 17 -10.27 -8.95 -8.39
C GLU A 17 -11.35 -9.56 -7.48
N GLU A 18 -12.19 -10.44 -8.05
CA GLU A 18 -13.21 -11.20 -7.31
C GLU A 18 -12.56 -12.34 -6.54
N ASP A 19 -12.96 -12.51 -5.28
CA ASP A 19 -12.45 -13.62 -4.47
C ASP A 19 -13.19 -14.93 -4.82
N PRO A 20 -12.51 -16.08 -4.83
CA PRO A 20 -13.18 -17.38 -4.98
C PRO A 20 -14.20 -17.68 -3.86
N ASP A 21 -14.02 -17.10 -2.68
CA ASP A 21 -14.98 -17.17 -1.58
C ASP A 21 -16.14 -16.18 -1.81
N PRO A 22 -17.39 -16.65 -1.97
CA PRO A 22 -18.54 -15.78 -2.22
C PRO A 22 -18.88 -14.86 -1.04
N GLU A 23 -18.33 -15.08 0.17
CA GLU A 23 -18.48 -14.16 1.30
C GLU A 23 -17.58 -12.93 1.17
N ILE A 24 -16.50 -13.02 0.40
CA ILE A 24 -15.54 -11.93 0.18
C ILE A 24 -15.86 -11.25 -1.14
N GLN A 25 -16.24 -9.97 -1.08
CA GLN A 25 -16.68 -9.27 -2.29
C GLN A 25 -15.53 -9.03 -3.28
N LYS A 26 -14.38 -8.55 -2.80
CA LYS A 26 -13.19 -8.22 -3.62
C LYS A 26 -11.92 -8.32 -2.79
N TYR A 27 -10.82 -8.66 -3.44
CA TYR A 27 -9.48 -8.61 -2.86
C TYR A 27 -8.52 -7.82 -3.77
N PRO A 28 -7.42 -7.26 -3.24
CA PRO A 28 -6.43 -6.56 -4.04
C PRO A 28 -5.49 -7.55 -4.74
N ALA A 29 -5.78 -7.93 -5.98
CA ALA A 29 -4.91 -8.76 -6.81
C ALA A 29 -3.53 -8.13 -7.03
N LYS A 30 -3.45 -6.80 -7.09
CA LYS A 30 -2.19 -6.06 -7.00
C LYS A 30 -2.34 -4.90 -6.02
N PHE A 31 -1.35 -4.76 -5.14
CA PHE A 31 -1.20 -3.60 -4.29
C PHE A 31 0.26 -3.16 -4.33
N ILE A 32 0.54 -1.95 -4.82
CA ILE A 32 1.90 -1.46 -4.99
C ILE A 32 2.02 -0.06 -4.40
N ILE A 33 3.07 0.20 -3.63
CA ILE A 33 3.46 1.52 -3.17
C ILE A 33 4.86 1.85 -3.68
N ASP A 34 5.02 2.93 -4.43
CA ASP A 34 6.33 3.48 -4.78
C ASP A 34 6.85 4.38 -3.67
N ILE A 35 7.73 3.85 -2.83
CA ILE A 35 8.34 4.55 -1.69
C ILE A 35 9.26 5.69 -2.17
N ASN A 36 9.78 5.65 -3.40
CA ASN A 36 10.54 6.80 -3.94
C ASN A 36 9.67 8.05 -4.09
N ARG A 37 8.35 7.88 -4.24
CA ARG A 37 7.38 8.97 -4.43
C ARG A 37 6.55 9.23 -3.17
N CYS A 38 6.58 8.34 -2.19
CA CYS A 38 5.83 8.51 -0.95
C CYS A 38 6.41 9.70 -0.16
N CYS A 39 5.54 10.61 0.28
CA CYS A 39 5.92 11.72 1.17
C CYS A 39 5.64 11.43 2.65
N PHE A 40 5.26 10.19 2.98
CA PHE A 40 4.98 9.74 4.36
C PHE A 40 3.95 10.59 5.12
N CYS A 41 2.93 11.11 4.42
CA CYS A 41 1.92 12.00 5.01
C CYS A 41 0.89 11.32 5.92
N GLY A 42 0.76 9.99 5.88
CA GLY A 42 -0.20 9.22 6.71
C GLY A 42 -1.65 9.18 6.20
N PHE A 43 -2.02 9.93 5.16
CA PHE A 43 -3.42 9.99 4.69
C PHE A 43 -3.99 8.64 4.24
N CYS A 44 -3.16 7.76 3.69
CA CYS A 44 -3.59 6.42 3.29
C CYS A 44 -4.00 5.54 4.49
N VAL A 45 -3.40 5.75 5.66
CA VAL A 45 -3.73 5.07 6.91
C VAL A 45 -5.06 5.60 7.43
N GLU A 46 -5.19 6.92 7.56
CA GLU A 46 -6.41 7.56 8.08
C GLU A 46 -7.65 7.31 7.21
N ALA A 47 -7.48 7.23 5.88
CA ALA A 47 -8.58 7.00 4.96
C ALA A 47 -9.02 5.52 4.89
N CYS A 48 -8.29 4.59 5.52
CA CYS A 48 -8.58 3.16 5.41
C CYS A 48 -9.69 2.76 6.40
N PRO A 49 -10.88 2.33 5.92
CA PRO A 49 -12.00 2.01 6.81
C PRO A 49 -11.78 0.73 7.62
N GLU A 50 -10.93 -0.17 7.13
CA GLU A 50 -10.66 -1.48 7.70
C GLU A 50 -9.26 -1.58 8.35
N ASP A 51 -8.56 -0.43 8.50
CA ASP A 51 -7.24 -0.38 9.14
C ASP A 51 -6.20 -1.34 8.52
N ALA A 52 -6.25 -1.49 7.19
CA ALA A 52 -5.42 -2.43 6.43
C ALA A 52 -3.99 -1.93 6.13
N LEU A 53 -3.69 -0.66 6.40
CA LEU A 53 -2.37 -0.06 6.21
C LEU A 53 -1.92 0.59 7.51
N ARG A 54 -0.64 0.42 7.85
CA ARG A 54 -0.03 0.97 9.06
C ARG A 54 1.31 1.63 8.77
N MET A 55 1.68 2.61 9.58
CA MET A 55 2.95 3.33 9.51
C MET A 55 3.63 3.45 10.89
N ASP A 56 3.13 2.73 11.88
CA ASP A 56 3.55 2.74 13.29
C ASP A 56 4.46 1.54 13.65
N THR A 57 5.16 0.99 12.66
CA THR A 57 6.04 -0.18 12.83
C THR A 57 7.42 0.15 13.39
N ASP A 58 7.72 1.43 13.63
CA ASP A 58 9.05 1.96 13.99
C ASP A 58 10.16 1.64 12.96
N GLU A 59 9.80 1.12 11.78
CA GLU A 59 10.74 0.82 10.69
C GLU A 59 11.13 2.11 9.95
N ILE A 60 12.25 2.68 10.37
CA ILE A 60 12.79 3.93 9.79
C ILE A 60 14.04 3.72 8.94
N GLU A 61 14.68 2.55 9.03
CA GLU A 61 15.89 2.21 8.30
C GLU A 61 15.57 1.62 6.91
N LEU A 62 15.03 2.46 6.03
CA LEU A 62 14.59 2.04 4.68
C LEU A 62 15.65 2.23 3.58
N ALA A 63 16.87 2.63 3.94
CA ALA A 63 17.89 3.00 2.97
C ALA A 63 18.36 1.79 2.16
N ASP A 64 18.40 1.96 0.83
CA ASP A 64 18.86 0.94 -0.11
C ASP A 64 19.59 1.60 -1.28
N TYR A 65 20.46 0.84 -1.96
CA TYR A 65 21.22 1.28 -3.12
C TYR A 65 20.49 1.02 -4.44
N ASN A 66 19.49 0.13 -4.45
CA ASN A 66 18.70 -0.16 -5.64
C ASN A 66 17.32 0.53 -5.57
N ARG A 67 17.01 1.31 -6.61
CA ARG A 67 15.72 1.99 -6.74
C ARG A 67 14.54 1.03 -6.76
N ASP A 68 14.71 -0.15 -7.34
CA ASP A 68 13.65 -1.15 -7.46
C ASP A 68 13.22 -1.69 -6.09
N ASN A 69 14.10 -1.66 -5.08
CA ASN A 69 13.80 -2.12 -3.73
C ASN A 69 12.80 -1.21 -3.01
N PHE A 70 12.59 0.02 -3.50
CA PHE A 70 11.62 0.98 -2.99
C PHE A 70 10.23 0.84 -3.64
N VAL A 71 10.03 -0.11 -4.55
CA VAL A 71 8.69 -0.45 -5.06
C VAL A 71 8.16 -1.61 -4.22
N TYR A 72 7.23 -1.31 -3.32
CA TYR A 72 6.73 -2.29 -2.37
C TYR A 72 5.50 -2.96 -2.95
N THR A 73 5.57 -4.27 -3.15
CA THR A 73 4.45 -5.10 -3.60
C THR A 73 3.63 -5.61 -2.42
N LEU A 74 2.46 -6.19 -2.70
CA LEU A 74 1.58 -6.76 -1.69
C LEU A 74 2.32 -7.80 -0.83
N GLU A 75 3.13 -8.65 -1.45
CA GLU A 75 3.90 -9.69 -0.75
C GLU A 75 4.93 -9.07 0.20
N LYS A 76 5.56 -7.95 -0.20
CA LYS A 76 6.52 -7.23 0.64
C LYS A 76 5.84 -6.52 1.82
N LEU A 77 4.60 -6.08 1.65
CA LEU A 77 3.84 -5.38 2.69
C LEU A 77 3.20 -6.32 3.73
N LEU A 78 3.00 -7.59 3.38
CA LEU A 78 2.42 -8.61 4.25
C LEU A 78 3.46 -9.45 5.01
N GLY A 79 4.75 -9.29 4.68
CA GLY A 79 5.87 -9.99 5.32
C GLY A 79 6.31 -9.31 6.60
#